data_AF-A0A7R9MPV4-F1
#
_entry.id   AF-A0A7R9MPV4-F1
#
_cell.length_a   1.000
_cell.length_b   1.000
_cell.length_c   1.000
_cell.angle_alpha   90.00
_cell.angle_beta   90.00
_cell.angle_gamma   90.00
#
_symmetry.space_group_name_H-M   'P 1'
#
loop_
_entity.id
_entity.type
_entity.pdbx_description
1 polymer ?
#
loop_
_entity_poly.entity_id
_entity_poly.type
_entity_poly.pdbx_seq_one_letter_code
_entity_poly.pdbx_strand_id
1 'polypeptide(L)'
;MFKCRYFNADDDLNPKAVKLLAQKLAKFHGLDVPIPKDSTKNTMKLLFEEWLGPEDILSFKEGVVYEEIQKQKLQAFKEMDLLAEMAWLRQVVVDLNSPVVFSHNDLNRKNILVVKGDENNNQNLDLYLIDFDWSNYMYRGADLGDYFANWCQQ
;
A
#
# COMPACT_ATOMS: atom_id res chain seq x y z
N MET A 1 24.21 -13.60 -13.95
CA MET A 1 22.80 -13.46 -13.53
C MET A 1 22.82 -12.84 -12.14
N PHE A 2 22.25 -11.65 -11.95
CA PHE A 2 22.20 -11.03 -10.62
C PHE A 2 21.35 -11.91 -9.69
N LYS A 3 21.93 -12.37 -8.58
CA LYS A 3 21.17 -13.10 -7.56
C LYS A 3 20.32 -12.08 -6.80
N CYS A 4 19.01 -12.14 -7.00
CA CYS A 4 18.04 -11.35 -6.25
C CYS A 4 17.03 -12.27 -5.54
N ARG A 5 16.38 -11.74 -4.51
CA ARG A 5 15.25 -12.36 -3.82
C ARG A 5 14.26 -11.27 -3.43
N TYR A 6 13.01 -11.64 -3.17
CA TYR A 6 12.05 -10.73 -2.56
C TYR A 6 12.47 -10.36 -1.14
N PHE A 7 12.08 -9.16 -0.72
CA PHE A 7 12.11 -8.73 0.67
C PHE A 7 11.20 -9.64 1.51
N ASN A 8 11.57 -9.89 2.75
CA ASN A 8 10.82 -10.79 3.63
C ASN A 8 10.75 -10.26 5.07
N ALA A 9 10.10 -11.02 5.96
CA ALA A 9 9.93 -10.62 7.35
C ALA A 9 11.24 -10.40 8.11
N ASP A 10 12.31 -11.14 7.79
CA ASP A 10 13.62 -10.95 8.42
C ASP A 10 14.23 -9.60 8.04
N ASP A 11 13.97 -9.13 6.81
CA ASP A 11 14.44 -7.83 6.36
C ASP A 11 13.71 -6.67 7.07
N ASP A 12 12.43 -6.82 7.43
CA ASP A 12 11.71 -5.84 8.26
C ASP A 12 12.31 -5.71 9.66
N LEU A 13 12.86 -6.80 10.19
CA LEU A 13 13.55 -6.81 11.47
C LEU A 13 15.00 -6.31 11.36
N ASN A 14 15.50 -6.06 10.16
CA ASN A 14 16.86 -5.59 9.92
C ASN A 14 16.89 -4.06 9.77
N PRO A 15 17.41 -3.30 10.76
CA PRO A 15 17.41 -1.84 10.70
C PRO A 15 18.17 -1.26 9.51
N LYS A 16 19.18 -1.98 8.98
CA LYS A 16 19.91 -1.53 7.79
C LYS A 16 19.06 -1.64 6.54
N ALA A 17 18.29 -2.73 6.40
CA ALA A 17 17.41 -2.95 5.27
C ALA A 17 16.24 -1.94 5.29
N VAL A 18 15.59 -1.76 6.44
CA VAL A 18 14.50 -0.77 6.60
C VAL A 18 15.00 0.66 6.35
N LYS A 19 16.18 1.03 6.87
CA LYS A 19 16.79 2.33 6.58
C LYS A 19 17.04 2.53 5.09
N LEU A 20 17.55 1.52 4.40
CA LEU A 20 17.80 1.56 2.96
C LEU A 20 16.48 1.67 2.18
N LEU A 21 15.46 0.92 2.57
CA LEU A 21 14.12 0.99 1.96
C LEU A 21 13.55 2.40 2.10
N ALA A 22 13.59 2.97 3.31
CA ALA A 22 13.13 4.35 3.55
C ALA A 22 13.88 5.38 2.69
N GLN A 23 15.18 5.21 2.49
CA GLN A 23 15.97 6.07 1.59
C GLN A 23 15.58 5.91 0.12
N LYS A 24 15.32 4.68 -0.35
CA LYS A 24 14.86 4.39 -1.71
C LYS A 24 13.48 4.99 -1.95
N LEU A 25 12.57 4.81 -0.99
CA LEU A 25 11.22 5.37 -1.03
C LEU A 25 11.23 6.90 -1.01
N ALA A 26 12.06 7.53 -0.18
CA ALA A 26 12.21 8.99 -0.17
C ALA A 26 12.69 9.54 -1.51
N LYS A 27 13.61 8.84 -2.19
CA LYS A 27 14.04 9.21 -3.56
C LYS A 27 12.91 9.02 -4.56
N PHE A 28 12.14 7.93 -4.46
CA PHE A 28 11.00 7.64 -5.31
C PHE A 28 9.90 8.73 -5.17
N HIS A 29 9.56 9.10 -3.93
CA HIS A 29 8.63 10.20 -3.62
C HIS A 29 9.08 11.56 -4.17
N GLY A 30 10.39 11.76 -4.30
CA GLY A 30 10.99 12.96 -4.87
C GLY A 30 11.06 12.99 -6.40
N LEU A 31 10.59 11.95 -7.10
CA LEU A 31 10.59 11.92 -8.56
C LEU A 31 9.59 12.95 -9.13
N ASP A 32 10.05 13.73 -10.10
CA ASP A 32 9.21 14.57 -10.92
C ASP A 32 8.86 13.84 -12.23
N VAL A 33 7.84 12.99 -12.17
CA VAL A 33 7.43 12.16 -13.30
C VAL A 33 6.48 12.96 -14.20
N PRO A 34 6.64 12.96 -15.54
CA PRO A 34 5.85 13.79 -16.46
C PRO A 34 4.43 13.24 -16.69
N ILE A 35 3.67 13.07 -15.61
CA ILE A 35 2.25 12.69 -15.57
C ILE A 35 1.46 13.75 -14.77
N PRO A 36 0.11 13.79 -14.89
CA PRO A 36 -0.72 14.73 -14.13
C PRO A 36 -0.51 14.60 -12.61
N LYS A 37 -0.31 15.73 -11.94
CA LYS A 37 -0.06 15.78 -10.48
C LYS A 37 -1.34 15.75 -9.64
N ASP A 38 -2.48 15.94 -10.28
CA ASP A 38 -3.80 15.94 -9.68
C ASP A 38 -4.47 14.56 -9.71
N SER A 39 -3.73 13.50 -10.07
CA SER A 39 -4.23 12.12 -10.08
C SER A 39 -4.80 11.66 -8.74
N THR A 40 -4.37 12.26 -7.63
CA THR A 40 -4.91 12.01 -6.28
C THR A 40 -6.44 12.14 -6.25
N LYS A 41 -7.03 13.10 -6.97
CA LYS A 41 -8.49 13.26 -7.03
C LYS A 41 -9.16 12.06 -7.69
N ASN A 42 -8.60 11.59 -8.80
CA ASN A 42 -9.11 10.43 -9.53
C ASN A 42 -8.94 9.15 -8.70
N THR A 43 -7.81 8.98 -8.01
CA THR A 43 -7.59 7.85 -7.11
C THR A 43 -8.55 7.86 -5.92
N MET A 44 -8.76 9.02 -5.29
CA MET A 44 -9.75 9.16 -4.21
C MET A 44 -11.17 8.86 -4.69
N LYS A 45 -11.53 9.28 -5.91
CA LYS A 45 -12.82 8.94 -6.53
C LYS A 45 -12.93 7.42 -6.76
N LEU A 46 -11.92 6.82 -7.40
CA LEU A 46 -11.89 5.39 -7.67
C LEU A 46 -12.08 4.58 -6.38
N LEU A 47 -11.29 4.88 -5.34
CA LEU A 47 -11.31 4.15 -4.07
C LEU A 47 -12.64 4.31 -3.31
N PHE A 48 -13.18 5.53 -3.19
CA PHE A 48 -14.31 5.82 -2.30
C PHE A 48 -15.68 5.87 -2.99
N GLU A 49 -15.72 5.93 -4.33
CA GLU A 49 -16.97 6.09 -5.07
C GLU A 49 -17.21 4.97 -6.09
N GLU A 50 -16.16 4.35 -6.64
CA GLU A 50 -16.28 3.35 -7.71
C GLU A 50 -15.97 1.92 -7.27
N TRP A 51 -14.98 1.70 -6.40
CA TRP A 51 -14.60 0.35 -5.91
C TRP A 51 -15.18 -0.01 -4.55
N LEU A 52 -15.28 0.97 -3.66
CA LEU A 52 -15.99 0.85 -2.39
C LEU A 52 -17.24 1.73 -2.43
N GLY A 53 -17.90 1.74 -3.59
CA GLY A 53 -19.07 2.56 -3.83
C GLY A 53 -20.28 2.09 -3.02
N PRO A 54 -21.31 2.93 -2.89
CA PRO A 54 -22.54 2.56 -2.18
C PRO A 54 -23.20 1.30 -2.74
N GLU A 55 -23.14 1.08 -4.06
CA GLU A 55 -23.73 -0.10 -4.71
C GLU A 55 -23.05 -1.40 -4.26
N ASP A 56 -21.71 -1.43 -4.22
CA ASP A 56 -20.96 -2.59 -3.75
C ASP A 56 -21.22 -2.87 -2.27
N ILE A 57 -21.25 -1.83 -1.44
CA ILE A 57 -21.54 -1.93 0.00
C ILE A 57 -22.96 -2.48 0.24
N LEU A 58 -23.94 -2.02 -0.53
CA LEU A 58 -25.32 -2.50 -0.42
C LEU A 58 -25.43 -3.96 -0.89
N SER A 59 -24.80 -4.32 -2.01
CA SER A 59 -24.79 -5.70 -2.51
C SER A 59 -24.14 -6.68 -1.51
N PHE A 60 -23.07 -6.25 -0.83
CA PHE A 60 -22.41 -7.03 0.23
C PHE A 60 -23.33 -7.34 1.42
N LYS A 61 -24.21 -6.39 1.80
CA LYS A 61 -25.20 -6.62 2.85
C LYS A 61 -26.26 -7.65 2.44
N GLU A 62 -26.63 -7.67 1.16
CA GLU A 62 -27.71 -8.49 0.60
C GLU A 62 -27.32 -9.95 0.32
N GLY A 63 -26.04 -10.31 0.19
CA GLY A 63 -25.64 -11.73 0.27
C GLY A 63 -24.22 -12.11 -0.15
N VAL A 64 -23.61 -13.07 0.58
CA VAL A 64 -22.65 -14.11 0.14
C VAL A 64 -22.60 -15.22 1.22
N VAL A 65 -22.45 -16.49 0.82
CA VAL A 65 -22.19 -17.64 1.71
C VAL A 65 -20.67 -17.81 1.86
N TYR A 66 -20.17 -17.75 3.10
CA TYR A 66 -18.76 -17.91 3.43
C TYR A 66 -18.53 -18.97 4.52
N GLU A 67 -17.27 -19.41 4.70
CA GLU A 67 -16.84 -20.35 5.75
C GLU A 67 -17.13 -19.81 7.16
N GLU A 68 -17.23 -20.69 8.17
CA GLU A 68 -17.72 -20.36 9.53
C GLU A 68 -17.02 -19.15 10.20
N ILE A 69 -15.69 -19.04 10.06
CA ILE A 69 -14.89 -17.93 10.61
C ILE A 69 -15.20 -16.61 9.90
N GLN A 70 -15.48 -16.68 8.60
CA GLN A 70 -15.86 -15.52 7.80
C GLN A 70 -17.30 -15.09 8.11
N LYS A 71 -18.19 -16.01 8.51
CA LYS A 71 -19.57 -15.67 8.94
C LYS A 71 -19.61 -14.73 10.14
N GLN A 72 -18.77 -14.93 11.15
CA GLN A 72 -18.75 -14.06 12.35
C GLN A 72 -18.28 -12.64 12.02
N LYS A 73 -17.19 -12.50 11.25
CA LYS A 73 -16.71 -11.20 10.77
C LYS A 73 -17.75 -10.52 9.86
N LEU A 74 -18.36 -11.30 8.96
CA LEU A 74 -19.42 -10.84 8.07
C LEU A 74 -20.62 -10.31 8.84
N GLN A 75 -21.06 -11.00 9.90
CA GLN A 75 -22.19 -10.56 10.71
C GLN A 75 -21.91 -9.19 11.33
N ALA A 76 -20.73 -8.99 11.90
CA ALA A 76 -20.32 -7.68 12.42
C ALA A 76 -20.33 -6.59 11.34
N PHE A 77 -19.80 -6.88 10.13
CA PHE A 77 -19.84 -5.91 9.02
C PHE A 77 -21.24 -5.62 8.50
N LYS A 78 -22.16 -6.60 8.52
CA LYS A 78 -23.57 -6.40 8.12
C LYS A 78 -24.32 -5.49 9.09
N GLU A 79 -24.01 -5.60 10.39
CA GLU A 79 -24.58 -4.79 11.46
C GLU A 79 -24.03 -3.35 11.48
N MET A 80 -22.83 -3.13 10.93
CA MET A 80 -22.21 -1.80 10.82
C MET A 80 -22.87 -0.94 9.72
N ASP A 81 -22.90 0.37 9.94
CA ASP A 81 -23.22 1.33 8.88
C ASP A 81 -21.98 1.59 8.02
N LEU A 82 -21.71 0.65 7.10
CA LEU A 82 -20.56 0.72 6.20
C LEU A 82 -20.53 1.99 5.34
N LEU A 83 -21.68 2.59 5.02
CA LEU A 83 -21.71 3.85 4.28
C LEU A 83 -21.18 5.00 5.14
N ALA A 84 -21.61 5.06 6.41
CA ALA A 84 -21.12 6.04 7.37
C ALA A 84 -19.61 5.84 7.66
N GLU A 85 -19.17 4.59 7.85
CA GLU A 85 -17.75 4.27 8.06
C GLU A 85 -16.88 4.67 6.86
N MET A 86 -17.35 4.44 5.64
CA MET A 86 -16.63 4.85 4.42
C MET A 86 -16.57 6.37 4.27
N ALA A 87 -17.65 7.08 4.58
CA ALA A 87 -17.67 8.54 4.59
C ALA A 87 -16.71 9.11 5.66
N TRP A 88 -16.71 8.52 6.85
CA TRP A 88 -15.78 8.86 7.92
C TRP A 88 -14.32 8.62 7.52
N LEU A 89 -14.01 7.45 6.97
CA LEU A 89 -12.65 7.11 6.51
C LEU A 89 -12.16 8.09 5.44
N ARG A 90 -13.01 8.43 4.46
CA ARG A 90 -12.68 9.44 3.44
C ARG A 90 -12.31 10.77 4.09
N GLN A 91 -13.10 11.21 5.07
CA GLN A 91 -12.86 12.47 5.77
C GLN A 91 -11.53 12.44 6.54
N VAL A 92 -11.25 11.36 7.28
CA VAL A 92 -9.99 11.17 7.99
C VAL A 92 -8.80 11.25 7.04
N VAL A 93 -8.87 10.56 5.89
CA VAL A 93 -7.78 10.58 4.89
C VAL A 93 -7.52 11.99 4.36
N VAL A 94 -8.58 12.77 4.11
CA VAL A 94 -8.46 14.17 3.68
C VAL A 94 -7.87 15.05 4.79
N ASP A 95 -8.34 14.88 6.02
CA ASP A 95 -7.94 15.72 7.18
C ASP A 95 -6.49 15.50 7.62
N LEU A 96 -5.91 14.32 7.32
CA LEU A 96 -4.48 14.06 7.53
C LEU A 96 -3.59 15.04 6.77
N ASN A 97 -4.10 15.66 5.70
CA ASN A 97 -3.39 16.63 4.86
C ASN A 97 -1.97 16.15 4.50
N SER A 98 -1.85 14.86 4.16
CA SER A 98 -0.58 14.26 3.79
C SER A 98 -0.03 14.93 2.53
N PRO A 99 1.29 15.15 2.42
CA PRO A 99 1.90 15.63 1.18
C PRO A 99 1.55 14.71 0.02
N VAL A 100 1.25 15.28 -1.15
CA VAL A 100 1.11 14.55 -2.40
C VAL A 100 2.49 14.37 -3.03
N VAL A 101 2.84 13.14 -3.37
CA VAL A 101 4.14 12.72 -3.92
C VAL A 101 3.93 11.70 -5.03
N PHE A 102 4.95 11.43 -5.84
CA PHE A 102 4.91 10.26 -6.71
C PHE A 102 5.03 8.99 -5.85
N SER A 103 3.92 8.27 -5.70
CA SER A 103 3.72 7.18 -4.76
C SER A 103 3.69 5.84 -5.50
N HIS A 104 4.13 4.76 -4.85
CA HIS A 104 4.11 3.42 -5.42
C HIS A 104 2.69 2.84 -5.47
N ASN A 105 1.93 3.06 -4.39
CA ASN A 105 0.56 2.62 -4.13
C ASN A 105 0.35 1.10 -4.07
N ASP A 106 1.45 0.34 -3.94
CA ASP A 106 1.41 -1.11 -3.69
C ASP A 106 2.74 -1.56 -3.06
N LEU A 107 3.14 -0.89 -1.96
CA LEU A 107 4.46 -1.10 -1.36
C LEU A 107 4.52 -2.35 -0.45
N ASN A 108 4.17 -3.51 -1.01
CA ASN A 108 4.24 -4.79 -0.32
C ASN A 108 5.62 -5.45 -0.49
N ARG A 109 5.94 -6.47 0.33
CA ARG A 109 7.25 -7.15 0.34
C ARG A 109 7.64 -7.77 -1.02
N LYS A 110 6.68 -8.21 -1.82
CA LYS A 110 6.94 -8.81 -3.14
C LYS A 110 7.35 -7.77 -4.18
N ASN A 111 7.04 -6.50 -3.94
CA ASN A 111 7.42 -5.39 -4.81
C ASN A 111 8.76 -4.74 -4.40
N ILE A 112 9.48 -5.37 -3.48
CA ILE A 112 10.81 -4.96 -3.04
C ILE A 112 11.78 -6.10 -3.30
N LEU A 113 12.78 -5.87 -4.16
CA LEU A 113 13.84 -6.82 -4.46
C LEU A 113 15.09 -6.50 -3.65
N VAL A 114 15.61 -7.52 -2.99
CA VAL A 114 16.92 -7.53 -2.35
C VAL A 114 17.96 -8.07 -3.32
N VAL A 115 18.97 -7.26 -3.63
CA VAL A 115 20.10 -7.63 -4.47
C VAL A 115 21.34 -7.71 -3.58
N LYS A 116 22.01 -8.86 -3.59
CA LYS A 116 23.32 -9.01 -2.93
C LYS A 116 24.42 -8.58 -3.91
N GLY A 117 25.31 -7.70 -3.46
CA GLY A 117 26.58 -7.44 -4.16
C GLY A 117 27.45 -8.70 -4.28
N ASP A 118 28.41 -8.66 -5.20
CA ASP A 118 29.30 -9.78 -5.53
C ASP A 118 30.00 -10.37 -4.30
N GLU A 119 30.34 -11.66 -4.37
CA GLU A 119 30.82 -12.50 -3.25
C GLU A 119 32.09 -11.93 -2.55
N ASN A 120 32.81 -11.03 -3.21
CA ASN A 120 33.98 -10.33 -2.68
C ASN A 120 33.67 -9.13 -1.78
N ASN A 121 32.40 -8.73 -1.67
CA ASN A 121 32.01 -7.57 -0.89
C ASN A 121 30.63 -7.78 -0.22
N ASN A 122 30.63 -8.63 0.83
CA ASN A 122 29.49 -8.97 1.71
C ASN A 122 28.77 -7.75 2.38
N GLN A 123 29.09 -6.52 1.98
CA GLN A 123 28.61 -5.27 2.56
C GLN A 123 27.62 -4.50 1.67
N ASN A 124 27.47 -4.82 0.38
CA ASN A 124 26.54 -4.11 -0.51
C ASN A 124 25.20 -4.84 -0.62
N LEU A 125 24.36 -4.68 0.41
CA LEU A 125 22.91 -4.88 0.30
C LEU A 125 22.35 -3.72 -0.54
N ASP A 126 21.67 -4.02 -1.65
CA ASP A 126 20.91 -3.02 -2.40
C ASP A 126 19.44 -3.44 -2.52
N LEU A 127 18.56 -2.44 -2.64
CA LEU A 127 17.12 -2.61 -2.77
C LEU A 127 16.60 -1.93 -4.03
N TYR A 128 15.67 -2.60 -4.70
CA TYR A 128 14.93 -2.07 -5.84
C TYR A 128 13.44 -2.18 -5.58
N LEU A 129 12.72 -1.08 -5.82
CA LEU A 129 11.27 -1.10 -5.93
C LEU A 129 10.93 -1.54 -7.36
N ILE A 130 9.89 -2.35 -7.52
CA ILE A 130 9.43 -2.89 -8.80
C ILE A 130 7.91 -2.89 -8.85
N ASP A 131 7.34 -3.14 -10.03
CA ASP A 131 5.90 -3.27 -10.24
C ASP A 131 5.13 -1.97 -9.95
N PHE A 132 5.29 -1.00 -10.85
CA PHE A 132 4.77 0.36 -10.71
C PHE A 132 3.39 0.56 -11.34
N ASP A 133 2.61 -0.51 -11.55
CA ASP A 133 1.35 -0.46 -12.28
C ASP A 133 0.29 0.44 -11.62
N TRP A 134 0.38 0.62 -10.30
CA TRP A 134 -0.48 1.51 -9.51
C TRP A 134 0.14 2.87 -9.20
N SER A 135 1.38 3.13 -9.63
CA SER A 135 2.12 4.33 -9.25
C SER A 135 1.55 5.60 -9.89
N ASN A 136 1.29 6.61 -9.07
CA ASN A 136 0.80 7.93 -9.50
C ASN A 136 1.08 9.00 -8.43
N TYR A 137 0.62 10.24 -8.65
CA TYR A 137 0.63 11.23 -7.56
C TYR A 137 -0.49 10.94 -6.55
N MET A 138 -0.09 10.57 -5.34
CA MET A 138 -0.99 10.22 -4.23
C MET A 138 -0.44 10.76 -2.90
N TYR A 139 -1.26 10.71 -1.85
CA TYR A 139 -0.82 10.99 -0.49
C TYR A 139 0.33 10.07 -0.09
N ARG A 140 1.46 10.66 0.35
CA ARG A 140 2.63 9.93 0.89
C ARG A 140 2.26 8.91 1.96
N GLY A 141 1.23 9.19 2.74
CA GLY A 141 0.70 8.28 3.75
C GLY A 141 0.22 6.93 3.21
N ALA A 142 -0.16 6.85 1.92
CA ALA A 142 -0.59 5.60 1.28
C ALA A 142 0.55 4.55 1.28
N ASP A 143 1.71 4.87 0.70
CA ASP A 143 2.86 3.95 0.69
C ASP A 143 3.33 3.54 2.10
N LEU A 144 3.32 4.49 3.05
CA LEU A 144 3.70 4.21 4.43
C LEU A 144 2.68 3.28 5.10
N GLY A 145 1.39 3.54 4.88
CA GLY A 145 0.28 2.72 5.35
C GLY A 145 0.38 1.31 4.80
N ASP A 146 0.59 1.15 3.49
CA ASP A 146 0.75 -0.14 2.83
C ASP A 146 1.93 -0.92 3.42
N TYR A 147 3.09 -0.29 3.56
CA TYR A 147 4.27 -0.93 4.14
C TYR A 147 4.00 -1.44 5.57
N PHE A 148 3.48 -0.59 6.45
CA PHE A 148 3.22 -0.99 7.85
C PHE A 148 2.05 -1.95 8.00
N ALA A 149 1.03 -1.88 7.14
CA ALA A 149 -0.08 -2.84 7.14
C ALA A 149 0.40 -4.24 6.72
N ASN A 150 1.27 -4.32 5.73
CA ASN A 150 1.89 -5.58 5.29
C ASN A 150 2.90 -6.12 6.31
N TRP A 151 3.51 -5.25 7.13
CA TRP A 151 4.40 -5.71 8.21
C TRP A 151 3.67 -6.62 9.21
N CYS A 152 2.43 -6.27 9.56
CA CYS A 152 1.58 -7.00 10.51
C CYS A 152 1.00 -8.31 9.96
N GLN A 153 1.12 -8.58 8.65
CA GLN A 153 0.66 -9.81 8.03
C GLN A 153 1.82 -10.82 8.02
N GLN A 154 1.69 -11.88 8.83
CA GLN A 154 2.60 -13.03 8.90
C GLN A 154 2.09 -14.17 8.03
#